data_AF-A0A534RL76-F1
#
_entry.id   AF-A0A534RL76-F1
#
_cell.length_a   1.000
_cell.length_b   1.000
_cell.length_c   1.000
_cell.angle_alpha   90.00
_cell.angle_beta   90.00
_cell.angle_gamma   90.00
#
_symmetry.space_group_name_H-M   'P 1'
#
loop_
_entity.id
_entity.type
_entity.pdbx_description
1 polymer ?
#
loop_
_entity_poly.entity_id
_entity_poly.type
_entity_poly.pdbx_seq_one_letter_code
_entity_poly.pdbx_strand_id
1 'polypeptide(L)'
;MTEAHDPGFHVERVDLQDGRTELRFAGQLRFRQCFASWQSVRHLARPPAAHLAFDLTAVDTLDGAATALLLELRDEVVAAGAEAEIVGAHGGVRAMLELYGSHPPRPSLQPPPARIGILDEIGRRVLSMLSEGHGLDFIGDLMVAGARAARTPLSVNWRDVPRLMERAGADSLPIVLVINFLVGLVTAFQAAVQLRQF
;
A
#
# COMPACT_ATOMS: atom_id res chain seq x y z
N MET A 1 -24.92 -18.02 5.01
CA MET A 1 -24.16 -18.73 3.97
C MET A 1 -23.07 -17.80 3.53
N THR A 2 -21.83 -18.13 3.89
CA THR A 2 -20.63 -17.31 3.70
C THR A 2 -20.19 -17.43 2.25
N GLU A 3 -20.34 -16.38 1.45
CA GLU A 3 -19.75 -16.33 0.10
C GLU A 3 -18.24 -16.41 0.25
N ALA A 4 -17.67 -17.51 -0.24
CA ALA A 4 -16.24 -17.68 -0.38
C ALA A 4 -15.73 -16.58 -1.31
N HIS A 5 -14.90 -15.70 -0.76
CA HIS A 5 -14.22 -14.64 -1.50
C HIS A 5 -13.35 -15.32 -2.55
N ASP A 6 -13.78 -15.36 -3.81
CA ASP A 6 -12.98 -15.88 -4.91
C ASP A 6 -11.79 -14.92 -5.09
N PRO A 7 -10.57 -15.34 -4.73
CA PRO A 7 -9.40 -14.46 -4.80
C PRO A 7 -9.03 -14.11 -6.24
N GLY A 8 -9.64 -14.72 -7.27
CA GLY A 8 -9.32 -14.47 -8.68
C GLY A 8 -7.93 -14.98 -9.09
N PHE A 9 -7.17 -15.58 -8.16
CA PHE A 9 -5.94 -16.30 -8.42
C PHE A 9 -5.86 -17.57 -7.55
N HIS A 10 -5.27 -18.62 -8.08
CA HIS A 10 -5.04 -19.87 -7.37
C HIS A 10 -3.56 -20.19 -7.35
N VAL A 11 -3.09 -20.73 -6.22
CA VAL A 11 -1.71 -21.20 -6.05
C VAL A 11 -1.74 -22.62 -5.53
N GLU A 12 -1.05 -23.50 -6.23
CA GLU A 12 -0.90 -24.90 -5.85
C GLU A 12 0.58 -25.26 -5.77
N ARG A 13 0.95 -26.02 -4.73
CA ARG A 13 2.28 -26.62 -4.63
C ARG A 13 2.22 -28.02 -5.21
N VAL A 14 3.06 -28.29 -6.20
CA VAL A 14 3.25 -29.60 -6.81
C VAL A 14 4.68 -30.06 -6.50
N ASP A 15 4.82 -31.14 -5.74
CA ASP A 15 6.12 -31.76 -5.50
C ASP A 15 6.39 -32.79 -6.61
N LEU A 16 7.42 -32.55 -7.42
CA LEU A 16 7.83 -33.46 -8.50
C LEU A 16 8.69 -34.60 -7.94
N GLN A 17 8.65 -35.75 -8.62
CA GLN A 17 9.37 -36.97 -8.21
C GLN A 17 10.90 -36.82 -8.18
N ASP A 18 11.45 -35.78 -8.82
CA ASP A 18 12.89 -35.47 -8.86
C ASP A 18 13.39 -34.65 -7.66
N GLY A 19 12.57 -34.42 -6.62
CA GLY A 19 12.93 -33.56 -5.49
C GLY A 19 12.88 -32.06 -5.80
N ARG A 20 12.29 -31.70 -6.94
CA ARG A 20 11.95 -30.33 -7.34
C ARG A 20 10.53 -30.02 -6.88
N THR A 21 10.28 -28.83 -6.35
CA THR A 21 8.93 -28.35 -6.06
C THR A 21 8.56 -27.27 -7.06
N GLU A 22 7.31 -27.25 -7.48
CA GLU A 22 6.74 -26.20 -8.33
C GLU A 22 5.57 -25.52 -7.61
N LEU A 23 5.56 -24.19 -7.60
CA LEU A 23 4.42 -23.38 -7.20
C LEU A 23 3.75 -22.87 -8.47
N ARG A 24 2.56 -23.38 -8.77
CA ARG A 24 1.78 -23.01 -9.94
C ARG A 24 0.83 -21.89 -9.59
N PHE A 25 0.95 -20.77 -10.28
CA PHE A 25 0.06 -19.63 -10.16
C PHE A 25 -0.89 -19.60 -11.36
N ALA A 26 -2.18 -19.42 -11.10
CA ALA A 26 -3.20 -19.31 -12.12
C ALA A 26 -4.12 -18.10 -11.86
N GLY A 27 -4.60 -17.46 -12.92
CA GLY A 27 -5.57 -16.36 -12.87
C GLY A 27 -4.94 -14.97 -12.83
N GLN A 28 -5.58 -14.03 -12.12
CA GLN A 28 -5.22 -12.61 -12.08
C GLN A 28 -4.54 -12.23 -10.76
N LEU A 29 -3.23 -12.01 -10.80
CA LEU A 29 -2.46 -11.58 -9.63
C LEU A 29 -2.50 -10.05 -9.48
N ARG A 30 -3.51 -9.55 -8.77
CA ARG A 30 -3.71 -8.11 -8.48
C ARG A 30 -3.52 -7.80 -6.99
N PHE A 31 -3.05 -6.59 -6.66
CA PHE A 31 -2.70 -6.19 -5.29
C PHE A 31 -3.79 -6.46 -4.24
N ARG A 32 -5.05 -6.08 -4.52
CA ARG A 32 -6.17 -6.24 -3.56
C ARG A 32 -6.42 -7.70 -3.19
N GLN A 33 -6.16 -8.62 -4.11
CA GLN A 33 -6.40 -10.04 -3.96
C GLN A 33 -5.17 -10.75 -3.38
N CYS A 34 -3.97 -10.43 -3.87
CA CYS A 34 -2.73 -11.03 -3.36
C CYS A 34 -2.52 -10.77 -1.87
N PHE A 35 -2.81 -9.57 -1.34
CA PHE A 35 -2.53 -9.26 0.07
C PHE A 35 -3.27 -10.18 1.06
N ALA A 36 -4.51 -10.59 0.74
CA ALA A 36 -5.32 -11.43 1.63
C ALA A 36 -4.83 -12.89 1.67
N SER A 37 -4.30 -13.40 0.55
CA SER A 37 -3.91 -14.80 0.42
C SER A 37 -2.37 -15.00 0.42
N TRP A 38 -1.59 -13.92 0.53
CA TRP A 38 -0.12 -13.96 0.49
C TRP A 38 0.50 -14.79 1.61
N GLN A 39 -0.09 -14.74 2.80
CA GLN A 39 0.37 -15.53 3.94
C GLN A 39 0.23 -17.04 3.68
N SER A 40 -0.84 -17.46 2.98
CA SER A 40 -1.03 -18.84 2.56
C SER A 40 -0.02 -19.26 1.50
N VAL A 41 0.30 -18.39 0.54
CA VAL A 41 1.35 -18.63 -0.47
C VAL A 41 2.72 -18.80 0.17
N ARG A 42 3.08 -17.93 1.13
CA ARG A 42 4.31 -18.06 1.91
C ARG A 42 4.38 -19.37 2.70
N HIS A 43 3.24 -19.85 3.20
CA HIS A 43 3.17 -21.13 3.88
C HIS A 43 3.33 -22.32 2.92
N LEU A 44 2.77 -22.23 1.71
CA LEU A 44 2.94 -23.24 0.66
C LEU A 44 4.38 -23.30 0.13
N ALA A 45 5.12 -22.19 0.15
CA ALA A 45 6.54 -22.17 -0.19
C ALA A 45 7.43 -22.88 0.85
N ARG A 46 6.91 -23.22 2.04
CA ARG A 46 7.63 -23.95 3.09
C ARG A 46 7.15 -25.41 3.19
N PRO A 47 8.05 -26.39 3.41
CA PRO A 47 9.49 -26.27 3.60
C PRO A 47 10.26 -25.94 2.30
N PRO A 48 11.44 -25.30 2.41
CA PRO A 48 12.28 -25.00 1.25
C PRO A 48 12.73 -26.32 0.62
N ALA A 49 12.28 -26.58 -0.60
CA ALA A 49 12.86 -27.64 -1.43
C ALA A 49 14.19 -27.15 -1.98
N ALA A 50 15.10 -28.06 -2.33
CA ALA A 50 16.40 -27.68 -2.89
C ALA A 50 16.27 -26.85 -4.19
N HIS A 51 15.20 -27.09 -4.95
CA HIS A 51 14.85 -26.34 -6.15
C HIS A 51 13.34 -26.04 -6.15
N LEU A 52 12.98 -24.76 -6.28
CA LEU A 52 11.61 -24.26 -6.33
C LEU A 52 11.36 -23.49 -7.63
N ALA A 53 10.49 -24.01 -8.49
CA ALA A 53 10.04 -23.32 -9.69
C ALA A 53 8.74 -22.55 -9.42
N PHE A 54 8.66 -21.29 -9.85
CA PHE A 54 7.45 -20.47 -9.85
C PHE A 54 6.87 -20.51 -11.27
N ASP A 55 5.81 -21.30 -11.48
CA ASP A 55 5.16 -21.42 -12.78
C ASP A 55 4.05 -20.38 -12.94
N LEU A 56 4.24 -19.49 -13.92
CA LEU A 56 3.33 -18.40 -14.28
C LEU A 56 2.61 -18.65 -15.61
N THR A 57 2.62 -19.87 -16.13
CA THR A 57 2.02 -20.21 -17.44
C THR A 57 0.52 -19.92 -17.49
N ALA A 58 -0.20 -20.10 -16.37
CA ALA A 58 -1.64 -19.87 -16.28
C ALA A 58 -2.00 -18.48 -15.71
N VAL A 59 -1.05 -17.55 -15.65
CA VAL A 59 -1.26 -16.18 -15.15
C VAL A 59 -1.64 -15.26 -16.30
N ASP A 60 -2.85 -14.72 -16.25
CA ASP A 60 -3.36 -13.80 -17.29
C ASP A 60 -2.84 -12.37 -17.10
N THR A 61 -2.79 -11.89 -15.85
CA THR A 61 -2.39 -10.53 -15.52
C THR A 61 -1.59 -10.49 -14.22
N LEU A 62 -0.51 -9.72 -14.22
CA LEU A 62 0.35 -9.50 -13.05
C LEU A 62 0.49 -8.00 -12.78
N ASP A 63 0.09 -7.56 -11.58
CA ASP A 63 0.20 -6.18 -11.11
C ASP A 63 1.57 -5.89 -10.47
N GLY A 64 1.97 -4.62 -10.37
CA GLY A 64 3.29 -4.22 -9.85
C GLY A 64 3.54 -4.63 -8.41
N ALA A 65 2.53 -4.53 -7.55
CA ALA A 65 2.68 -4.97 -6.17
C ALA A 65 2.72 -6.51 -6.05
N ALA A 66 1.97 -7.24 -6.88
CA ALA A 66 2.05 -8.71 -6.93
C ALA A 66 3.40 -9.19 -7.49
N THR A 67 3.95 -8.47 -8.48
CA THR A 67 5.29 -8.69 -9.03
C THR A 67 6.36 -8.52 -7.96
N ALA A 68 6.30 -7.44 -7.18
CA ALA A 68 7.24 -7.17 -6.10
C ALA A 68 7.20 -8.26 -5.02
N LEU A 69 6.00 -8.68 -4.60
CA LEU A 69 5.82 -9.76 -3.64
C LEU A 69 6.37 -11.09 -4.17
N LEU A 70 6.12 -11.43 -5.44
CA LEU A 70 6.64 -12.65 -6.05
C LEU A 70 8.17 -12.69 -6.09
N LEU A 71 8.79 -11.57 -6.48
CA LEU A 71 10.25 -11.43 -6.45
C LEU A 71 10.82 -11.50 -5.03
N GLU A 72 10.16 -10.88 -4.05
CA GLU A 72 10.54 -10.97 -2.64
C GLU A 72 10.50 -12.41 -2.14
N LEU A 73 9.45 -13.18 -2.47
CA LEU A 73 9.34 -14.60 -2.10
C LEU A 73 10.43 -15.44 -2.76
N ARG A 74 10.73 -15.17 -4.04
CA ARG A 74 11.84 -15.81 -4.75
C ARG A 74 13.17 -15.54 -4.05
N ASP A 75 13.42 -14.29 -3.65
CA ASP A 75 14.65 -13.90 -2.97
C ASP A 75 14.75 -14.49 -1.55
N GLU A 76 13.63 -14.63 -0.82
CA GLU A 76 13.58 -15.33 0.46
C GLU A 76 13.97 -16.81 0.33
N VAL A 77 13.51 -17.47 -0.73
CA VAL A 77 13.84 -18.88 -1.01
C VAL A 77 15.32 -19.04 -1.36
N VAL A 78 15.87 -18.13 -2.18
CA VAL A 78 17.30 -18.09 -2.49
C VAL A 78 18.15 -17.81 -1.25
N ALA A 79 17.73 -16.85 -0.42
CA ALA A 79 18.42 -16.55 0.84
C ALA A 79 18.39 -17.73 1.84
N ALA A 80 17.35 -18.58 1.77
CA ALA A 80 17.27 -19.82 2.55
C ALA A 80 18.14 -20.96 1.99
N GLY A 81 18.89 -20.73 0.90
CA GLY A 81 19.83 -21.69 0.32
C GLY A 81 19.22 -22.63 -0.72
N ALA A 82 18.01 -22.37 -1.20
CA ALA A 82 17.36 -23.12 -2.27
C ALA A 82 17.50 -22.42 -3.63
N GLU A 83 17.56 -23.17 -4.72
CA GLU A 83 17.50 -22.59 -6.07
C GLU A 83 16.06 -22.20 -6.42
N ALA A 84 15.87 -21.01 -6.98
CA ALA A 84 14.56 -20.50 -7.37
C ALA A 84 14.53 -19.96 -8.80
N GLU A 85 13.63 -20.49 -9.62
CA GLU A 85 13.46 -20.13 -11.03
C GLU A 85 12.00 -19.71 -11.31
N ILE A 86 11.80 -18.74 -12.21
CA ILE A 86 10.47 -18.33 -12.66
C ILE A 86 10.27 -18.86 -14.09
N VAL A 87 9.23 -19.66 -14.31
CA VAL A 87 8.94 -20.36 -15.57
C VAL A 87 7.58 -19.90 -16.10
N GLY A 88 7.37 -19.93 -17.42
CA GLY A 88 6.04 -19.73 -18.02
C GLY A 88 5.55 -18.27 -18.12
N ALA A 89 6.37 -17.29 -17.73
CA ALA A 89 6.01 -15.87 -17.86
C ALA A 89 5.90 -15.44 -19.33
N HIS A 90 4.76 -14.87 -19.72
CA HIS A 90 4.47 -14.47 -21.10
C HIS A 90 3.81 -13.08 -21.19
N GLY A 91 3.95 -12.43 -22.36
CA GLY A 91 3.31 -11.14 -22.64
C GLY A 91 3.60 -10.06 -21.59
N GLY A 92 2.53 -9.43 -21.07
CA GLY A 92 2.62 -8.37 -20.06
C GLY A 92 3.19 -8.83 -18.72
N VAL A 93 3.05 -10.12 -18.36
CA VAL A 93 3.62 -10.70 -17.13
C VAL A 93 5.14 -10.69 -17.21
N ARG A 94 5.72 -11.06 -18.37
CA ARG A 94 7.17 -11.02 -18.58
C ARG A 94 7.72 -9.59 -18.53
N ALA A 95 7.03 -8.65 -19.19
CA ALA A 95 7.43 -7.24 -19.17
C ALA A 95 7.46 -6.66 -17.75
N MET A 96 6.51 -7.03 -16.89
CA MET A 96 6.48 -6.61 -15.49
C MET A 96 7.63 -7.22 -14.68
N LEU A 97 7.92 -8.51 -14.86
CA LEU A 97 9.04 -9.17 -14.20
C LEU A 97 10.39 -8.59 -14.62
N GLU A 98 10.58 -8.27 -15.89
CA GLU A 98 11.80 -7.61 -16.38
C GLU A 98 11.95 -6.20 -15.78
N LEU A 99 10.87 -5.43 -15.71
CA LEU A 99 10.86 -4.07 -15.15
C LEU A 99 11.24 -4.04 -13.67
N TYR A 100 10.70 -4.98 -12.88
CA TYR A 100 10.97 -5.05 -11.44
C TYR A 100 12.26 -5.83 -11.13
N GLY A 101 12.60 -6.86 -11.89
CA GLY A 101 13.78 -7.70 -11.69
C GLY A 101 15.10 -7.03 -12.11
N SER A 102 15.05 -6.01 -12.99
CA SER A 102 16.23 -5.21 -13.37
C SER A 102 16.71 -4.26 -12.27
N HIS A 103 15.94 -4.10 -11.19
CA HIS A 103 16.32 -3.32 -10.03
C HIS A 103 16.60 -4.26 -8.86
N PRO A 104 17.86 -4.46 -8.44
CA PRO A 104 18.15 -5.24 -7.24
C PRO A 104 17.37 -4.65 -6.06
N PRO A 105 16.87 -5.48 -5.12
CA PRO A 105 16.12 -5.01 -3.98
C PRO A 105 16.97 -3.99 -3.23
N ARG A 106 16.68 -2.70 -3.43
CA ARG A 106 17.19 -1.66 -2.55
C ARG A 106 16.45 -1.91 -1.25
N PRO A 107 17.15 -2.26 -0.15
CA PRO A 107 16.48 -2.33 1.14
C PRO A 107 15.74 -1.02 1.31
N SER A 108 14.46 -1.09 1.64
CA SER A 108 13.70 0.09 2.00
C SER A 108 14.47 0.75 3.14
N LEU A 109 15.17 1.84 2.85
CA LEU A 109 15.82 2.69 3.86
C LEU A 109 14.79 3.30 4.81
N GLN A 110 13.50 3.05 4.56
CA GLN A 110 12.41 3.37 5.46
C GLN A 110 12.34 2.32 6.56
N PRO A 111 12.76 2.64 7.79
CA PRO A 111 12.51 1.75 8.92
C PRO A 111 11.01 1.46 9.05
N PRO A 112 10.62 0.31 9.65
CA PRO A 112 9.22 0.05 10.00
C PRO A 112 8.68 1.28 10.73
N PRO A 113 7.45 1.74 10.44
CA PRO A 113 6.94 3.00 10.97
C PRO A 113 7.01 2.93 12.49
N ALA A 114 7.97 3.65 13.06
CA ALA A 114 8.07 3.81 14.49
C ALA A 114 6.76 4.43 14.98
N ARG A 115 6.38 4.18 16.24
CA ARG A 115 5.32 4.94 16.90
C ARG A 115 5.84 6.37 17.10
N ILE A 116 5.72 7.17 16.06
CA ILE A 116 6.17 8.55 16.03
C ILE A 116 5.06 9.36 16.69
N GLY A 117 5.44 10.25 17.63
CA GLY A 117 4.50 11.19 18.20
C GLY A 117 3.95 12.09 17.09
N ILE A 118 2.65 12.39 17.14
CA ILE A 118 1.92 13.16 16.10
C ILE A 118 2.68 14.43 15.69
N LEU A 119 3.34 15.09 16.63
CA LEU A 119 4.11 16.32 16.40
C LEU A 119 5.37 16.11 15.54
N ASP A 120 6.05 14.97 15.70
CA ASP A 120 7.27 14.63 14.96
C ASP A 120 6.96 14.14 13.53
N GLU A 121 5.78 13.54 13.33
CA GLU A 121 5.28 13.21 11.99
C GLU A 121 4.91 14.47 11.19
N ILE A 122 4.25 15.43 11.84
CA ILE A 122 3.97 16.75 11.25
C ILE A 122 5.27 17.46 10.91
N GLY A 123 6.22 17.52 11.86
CA GLY A 123 7.52 18.16 11.67
C GLY A 123 8.29 17.60 10.47
N ARG A 124 8.36 16.28 10.34
CA ARG A 124 9.03 15.63 9.20
C ARG A 124 8.34 15.89 7.86
N ARG A 125 7.01 15.84 7.81
CA ARG A 125 6.27 16.11 6.56
C ARG A 125 6.40 17.55 6.11
N VAL A 126 6.35 18.50 7.04
CA VAL A 126 6.55 19.92 6.72
C VAL A 126 7.99 20.16 6.26
N LEU A 127 8.98 19.60 6.97
CA LEU A 127 10.39 19.78 6.61
C LEU A 127 10.75 19.10 5.29
N SER A 128 10.18 17.93 4.97
CA SER A 128 10.40 17.27 3.68
C SER A 128 9.81 18.07 2.51
N MET A 129 8.60 18.63 2.70
CA MET A 129 7.95 19.49 1.70
C MET A 129 8.73 20.80 1.46
N LEU A 130 9.33 21.37 2.51
CA LEU A 130 10.15 22.58 2.43
C LEU A 130 11.56 22.31 1.87
N SER A 131 12.16 21.16 2.19
CA SER A 131 13.52 20.81 1.76
C SER A 131 13.64 20.57 0.27
N GLU A 132 12.55 20.23 -0.41
CA GLU A 132 12.55 19.92 -1.84
C GLU A 132 12.36 21.15 -2.74
N GLY A 133 12.04 22.34 -2.23
CA GLY A 133 11.93 23.57 -3.04
C GLY A 133 10.77 23.61 -4.06
N HIS A 134 10.12 22.47 -4.33
CA HIS A 134 9.00 22.31 -5.27
C HIS A 134 7.62 22.63 -4.64
N GLY A 135 7.57 23.31 -3.49
CA GLY A 135 6.30 23.64 -2.84
C GLY A 135 5.36 24.43 -3.75
N LEU A 136 5.92 25.28 -4.62
CA LEU A 136 5.14 26.04 -5.61
C LEU A 136 4.60 25.16 -6.75
N ASP A 137 5.39 24.21 -7.22
CA ASP A 137 4.96 23.26 -8.26
C ASP A 137 3.86 22.34 -7.74
N PHE A 138 3.98 21.87 -6.50
CA PHE A 138 2.93 21.10 -5.85
C PHE A 138 1.62 21.89 -5.73
N ILE A 139 1.69 23.17 -5.34
CA ILE A 139 0.51 24.04 -5.28
C ILE A 139 -0.08 24.24 -6.69
N GLY A 140 0.76 24.42 -7.71
CA GLY A 140 0.35 24.52 -9.10
C GLY A 140 -0.39 23.27 -9.58
N ASP A 141 0.20 22.09 -9.37
CA ASP A 141 -0.39 20.81 -9.73
C ASP A 141 -1.71 20.55 -8.98
N LEU A 142 -1.76 20.89 -7.69
CA LEU A 142 -2.96 20.76 -6.88
C LEU A 142 -4.09 21.67 -7.39
N MET A 143 -3.76 22.91 -7.76
CA MET A 143 -4.72 23.86 -8.34
C MET A 143 -5.23 23.40 -9.71
N VAL A 144 -4.36 22.89 -10.58
CA VAL A 144 -4.73 22.37 -11.90
C VAL A 144 -5.59 21.10 -11.76
N ALA A 145 -5.20 20.18 -10.88
CA ALA A 145 -5.95 18.98 -10.59
C ALA A 145 -7.33 19.31 -9.99
N GLY A 146 -7.40 20.26 -9.06
CA GLY A 146 -8.65 20.75 -8.47
C GLY A 146 -9.56 21.41 -9.51
N ALA A 147 -9.01 22.25 -10.37
CA ALA A 147 -9.77 22.86 -11.47
C ALA A 147 -10.29 21.82 -12.47
N ARG A 148 -9.49 20.81 -12.80
CA ARG A 148 -9.90 19.70 -13.67
C ARG A 148 -10.98 18.83 -13.02
N ALA A 149 -10.88 18.56 -11.71
CA ALA A 149 -11.89 17.85 -10.94
C ALA A 149 -13.22 18.63 -10.87
N ALA A 150 -13.17 19.94 -10.70
CA ALA A 150 -14.36 20.80 -10.73
C ALA A 150 -15.01 20.86 -12.13
N ARG A 151 -14.21 20.89 -13.20
CA ARG A 151 -14.70 20.86 -14.59
C ARG A 151 -15.24 19.50 -15.02
N THR A 152 -14.72 18.42 -14.43
CA THR A 152 -15.04 17.03 -14.84
C THR A 152 -15.35 16.18 -13.61
N PRO A 153 -16.46 16.44 -12.90
CA PRO A 153 -16.75 15.77 -11.63
C PRO A 153 -16.88 14.25 -11.76
N LEU A 154 -17.24 13.71 -12.94
CA LEU A 154 -17.34 12.26 -13.15
C LEU A 154 -15.98 11.53 -13.13
N SER A 155 -14.85 12.23 -13.25
CA SER A 155 -13.53 11.60 -13.11
C SER A 155 -13.12 11.37 -11.65
N VAL A 156 -13.87 11.93 -10.69
CA VAL A 156 -13.60 11.82 -9.26
C VAL A 156 -14.33 10.61 -8.70
N ASN A 157 -13.62 9.78 -7.94
CA ASN A 157 -14.22 8.62 -7.26
C ASN A 157 -14.95 9.05 -5.97
N TRP A 158 -16.14 9.62 -6.15
CA TRP A 158 -16.98 10.13 -5.07
C TRP A 158 -17.35 9.07 -4.03
N ARG A 159 -17.30 7.78 -4.37
CA ARG A 159 -17.59 6.68 -3.43
C ARG A 159 -16.55 6.58 -2.31
N ASP A 160 -15.33 7.05 -2.54
CA ASP A 160 -14.25 6.99 -1.55
C ASP A 160 -14.13 8.28 -0.73
N VAL A 161 -14.79 9.37 -1.16
CA VAL A 161 -14.77 10.66 -0.46
C VAL A 161 -15.29 10.57 0.98
N PRO A 162 -16.44 9.93 1.29
CA PRO A 162 -16.93 9.85 2.67
C PRO A 162 -15.95 9.15 3.61
N ARG A 163 -15.32 8.05 3.15
CA ARG A 163 -14.33 7.29 3.93
C ARG A 163 -13.06 8.10 4.16
N LEU A 164 -12.63 8.86 3.16
CA LEU A 164 -11.51 9.77 3.30
C LEU A 164 -11.84 10.90 4.28
N MET A 165 -13.06 11.43 4.23
CA MET A 165 -13.53 12.50 5.12
C MET A 165 -13.67 12.01 6.57
N GLU A 166 -14.14 10.78 6.78
CA GLU A 166 -14.20 10.14 8.10
C GLU A 166 -12.79 9.99 8.70
N ARG A 167 -11.84 9.45 7.91
CA ARG A 167 -10.47 9.27 8.37
C ARG A 167 -9.78 10.61 8.66
N ALA A 168 -9.84 11.55 7.73
CA ALA A 168 -9.26 12.88 7.90
C ALA A 168 -9.91 13.65 9.07
N GLY A 169 -11.22 13.49 9.26
CA GLY A 169 -11.97 14.05 10.38
C GLY A 169 -11.53 13.46 11.71
N ALA A 170 -11.44 12.12 11.81
CA ALA A 170 -10.97 11.42 13.00
C ALA A 170 -9.55 11.85 13.39
N ASP A 171 -8.65 11.95 12.41
CA ASP A 171 -7.27 12.41 12.61
C ASP A 171 -7.20 13.88 13.08
N SER A 172 -8.20 14.70 12.72
CA SER A 172 -8.27 16.13 13.07
C SER A 172 -8.95 16.41 14.42
N LEU A 173 -9.67 15.45 15.00
CA LEU A 173 -10.41 15.61 16.26
C LEU A 173 -9.61 16.24 17.40
N PRO A 174 -8.34 15.85 17.67
CA PRO A 174 -7.59 16.41 18.79
C PRO A 174 -7.40 17.92 18.69
N ILE A 175 -7.07 18.41 17.48
CA ILE A 175 -6.82 19.83 17.24
C ILE A 175 -8.14 20.61 17.32
N VAL A 176 -9.20 20.10 16.69
CA VAL A 176 -10.53 20.72 16.71
C VAL A 176 -11.06 20.81 18.15
N LEU A 177 -10.83 19.80 18.98
CA LEU A 177 -11.22 19.80 20.39
C LEU A 177 -10.48 20.89 21.17
N VAL A 178 -9.17 21.00 21.00
CA VAL A 178 -8.35 22.01 21.70
C VAL A 178 -8.76 23.43 21.30
N ILE A 179 -8.95 23.69 20.00
CA ILE A 179 -9.37 25.02 19.51
C ILE A 179 -10.76 25.36 20.05
N ASN A 180 -11.73 24.46 19.93
CA ASN A 180 -13.09 24.72 20.42
C ASN A 180 -13.15 24.88 21.95
N PHE A 181 -12.36 24.11 22.69
CA PHE A 181 -12.23 24.27 24.14
C PHE A 181 -11.68 25.66 24.48
N LEU A 182 -10.62 26.10 23.81
CA LEU A 182 -10.02 27.41 24.04
C LEU A 182 -10.97 28.55 23.67
N VAL A 183 -11.67 28.44 22.54
CA VAL A 183 -12.69 29.41 22.12
C VAL A 183 -13.80 29.48 23.16
N GLY A 184 -14.33 28.34 23.60
CA GLY A 184 -15.36 28.28 24.64
C GLY A 184 -14.92 28.90 25.96
N LEU A 185 -13.67 28.66 26.37
CA LEU A 185 -13.09 29.25 27.57
C LEU A 185 -13.01 30.79 27.46
N VAL A 186 -12.52 31.31 26.33
CA VAL A 186 -12.44 32.76 26.09
C VAL A 186 -13.84 33.39 26.09
N THR A 187 -14.81 32.77 25.42
CA THR A 187 -16.19 33.26 25.40
C THR A 187 -16.82 33.25 26.80
N ALA A 188 -16.54 32.23 27.61
CA ALA A 188 -17.03 32.18 28.99
C ALA A 188 -16.46 33.32 29.86
N PHE A 189 -15.16 33.63 29.72
CA PHE A 189 -14.56 34.78 30.41
C PHE A 189 -15.15 36.11 29.95
N GLN A 190 -15.37 36.29 28.64
CA GLN A 190 -16.02 37.50 28.11
C GLN A 190 -17.44 37.69 28.69
N ALA A 191 -18.23 36.61 28.75
CA ALA A 191 -19.57 36.63 29.34
C ALA A 191 -19.54 36.96 30.84
N ALA A 192 -18.61 36.37 31.59
CA ALA A 192 -18.46 36.62 33.03
C ALA A 192 -18.05 38.07 33.35
N VAL A 193 -17.23 38.70 32.51
CA VAL A 193 -16.86 40.11 32.66
C VAL A 193 -18.04 41.03 32.36
N GLN A 194 -18.82 40.75 31.32
CA GLN A 194 -20.04 41.51 31.00
C GLN A 194 -21.07 41.45 32.15
N LEU A 195 -21.25 40.27 32.76
CA LEU A 195 -22.15 40.08 33.91
C LEU A 195 -21.73 40.83 35.19
N ARG A 196 -20.47 41.26 35.31
CA ARG A 196 -20.00 42.08 36.45
C ARG A 196 -20.18 43.58 36.25
N GLN A 197 -20.40 44.02 35.01
CA GLN A 197 -20.55 45.45 34.67
C GLN A 197 -22.01 45.93 34.73
N PHE A 198 -22.95 45.01 34.91
CA PHE A 198 -24.36 45.27 35.23
C PHE A 198 -24.65 44.83 36.67
#